data_AF-A0AAD4LVV2-F1
#
_entry.id   AF-A0AAD4LVV2-F1
#
_cell.length_a   1.000
_cell.length_b   1.000
_cell.length_c   1.000
_cell.angle_alpha   90.00
_cell.angle_beta   90.00
_cell.angle_gamma   90.00
#
_symmetry.space_group_name_H-M   'P 1'
#
loop_
_entity.id
_entity.type
_entity.pdbx_description
1 polymer ?
#
loop_
_entity_poly.entity_id
_entity_poly.type
_entity_poly.pdbx_seq_one_letter_code
_entity_poly.pdbx_strand_id
1 'polypeptide(L)'
;MNRFPSFPIVVQQTTLLISCCITRYMTSMRDKFAEYVRNLQDTIVTALQKLDPGAPPFLRDHWERPEGGYGISSVFSVPFSPTPATTILEKAGVNISVIHGSLPPAAVKQMRADHASLPYDPDSQESLPFFAAGISLVIHPRNPHAPTVHANYRYFEVTDPAD
;
A
#
# COMPACT_ATOMS: atom_id res chain seq x y z
N MET A 1 78.32 -12.81 15.79
CA MET A 1 77.12 -12.10 16.29
C MET A 1 76.17 -11.91 15.11
N ASN A 2 75.23 -12.82 14.91
CA ASN A 2 74.33 -12.82 13.75
C ASN A 2 72.87 -13.03 14.18
N ARG A 3 72.09 -11.99 13.89
CA ARG A 3 70.71 -11.92 13.37
C ARG A 3 69.69 -13.02 13.72
N PHE A 4 68.59 -12.59 14.32
CA PHE A 4 67.32 -13.30 14.51
C PHE A 4 66.55 -13.52 13.20
N PRO A 5 65.79 -14.62 13.04
CA PRO A 5 64.77 -14.75 12.00
C PRO A 5 63.33 -14.66 12.55
N SER A 6 62.57 -13.76 11.91
CA SER A 6 61.21 -13.84 11.37
C SER A 6 60.14 -14.76 11.99
N PHE A 7 59.07 -14.15 12.52
CA PHE A 7 57.73 -14.74 12.65
C PHE A 7 56.78 -14.12 11.59
N PRO A 8 55.93 -14.88 10.89
CA PRO A 8 54.78 -14.33 10.19
C PRO A 8 53.53 -14.38 11.08
N ILE A 9 52.92 -13.21 11.32
CA ILE A 9 51.58 -13.07 11.91
C ILE A 9 50.57 -13.21 10.77
N VAL A 10 49.72 -14.23 10.86
CA VAL A 10 48.55 -14.41 9.99
C VAL A 10 47.50 -13.37 10.38
N VAL A 11 47.34 -12.33 9.57
CA VAL A 11 46.23 -11.38 9.69
C VAL A 11 45.05 -11.96 8.94
N GLN A 12 44.07 -12.48 9.68
CA GLN A 12 42.78 -12.92 9.16
C GLN A 12 42.03 -11.67 8.65
N GLN A 13 41.92 -11.50 7.33
CA GLN A 13 41.00 -10.54 6.73
C GLN A 13 39.57 -11.07 6.87
N THR A 14 38.83 -10.56 7.84
CA THR A 14 37.38 -10.72 7.91
C THR A 14 36.73 -9.64 7.04
N THR A 15 36.54 -9.95 5.76
CA THR A 15 35.72 -9.11 4.86
C THR A 15 34.24 -9.44 5.10
N LEU A 16 33.65 -8.85 6.14
CA LEU A 16 32.19 -8.77 6.30
C LEU A 16 31.72 -7.49 5.58
N LEU A 17 31.53 -7.57 4.27
CA LEU A 17 30.88 -6.51 3.50
C LEU A 17 29.38 -6.52 3.77
N ILE A 18 28.99 -5.65 4.71
CA ILE A 18 27.85 -4.74 4.63
C ILE A 18 26.72 -5.22 3.69
N SER A 19 25.91 -6.15 4.18
CA SER A 19 24.52 -6.31 3.75
C SER A 19 23.61 -6.00 4.93
N CYS A 20 23.77 -4.78 5.45
CA CYS A 20 22.80 -4.22 6.40
C CYS A 20 21.92 -3.28 5.60
N CYS A 21 20.75 -3.81 5.24
CA CYS A 21 19.49 -3.08 5.18
C CYS A 21 19.62 -1.56 5.04
N ILE A 22 19.33 -1.06 3.84
CA ILE A 22 18.74 0.27 3.70
C ILE A 22 17.37 0.19 4.36
N THR A 23 17.31 0.22 5.70
CA THR A 23 16.10 0.65 6.40
C THR A 23 16.03 2.14 6.16
N ARG A 24 15.54 2.53 4.98
CA ARG A 24 15.25 3.92 4.67
C ARG A 24 14.26 4.36 5.73
N TYR A 25 14.70 5.19 6.68
CA TYR A 25 13.83 5.72 7.71
C TYR A 25 12.68 6.40 6.97
N MET A 26 11.46 5.85 7.06
CA MET A 26 10.29 6.47 6.44
C MET A 26 10.03 7.77 7.19
N THR A 27 10.47 8.88 6.64
CA THR A 27 10.53 10.16 7.35
C THR A 27 9.17 10.81 7.45
N SER A 28 8.29 10.62 6.45
CA SER A 28 6.98 11.27 6.38
C SER A 28 5.81 10.35 6.73
N MET A 29 4.67 10.94 7.13
CA MET A 29 3.44 10.18 7.39
C MET A 29 2.86 9.58 6.09
N ARG A 30 2.97 10.28 4.95
CA ARG A 30 2.55 9.75 3.64
C ARG A 30 3.25 8.44 3.31
N ASP A 31 4.56 8.37 3.53
CA ASP A 31 5.34 7.16 3.24
C ASP A 31 4.88 6.04 4.15
N LYS A 32 4.86 6.29 5.47
CA LYS A 32 4.43 5.30 6.49
C LYS A 32 3.06 4.72 6.17
N PHE A 33 2.10 5.56 5.79
CA PHE A 33 0.75 5.11 5.48
C PHE A 33 0.70 4.33 4.17
N ALA A 34 1.44 4.74 3.14
CA ALA A 34 1.52 4.01 1.86
C ALA A 34 2.09 2.60 2.02
N GLU A 35 3.12 2.43 2.85
CA GLU A 35 3.65 1.10 3.18
C GLU A 35 2.66 0.31 4.04
N TYR A 36 2.04 0.95 5.04
CA TYR A 36 1.05 0.30 5.88
C TYR A 36 -0.10 -0.30 5.06
N VAL A 37 -0.70 0.43 4.13
CA VAL A 37 -1.82 -0.10 3.32
C VAL A 37 -1.39 -1.24 2.41
N ARG A 38 -0.17 -1.19 1.87
CA ARG A 38 0.41 -2.28 1.06
C ARG A 38 0.57 -3.55 1.88
N ASN A 39 1.23 -3.44 3.04
CA ASN A 39 1.45 -4.55 3.95
C ASN A 39 0.13 -5.12 4.50
N LEU A 40 -0.87 -4.24 4.74
CA LEU A 40 -2.19 -4.64 5.18
C LEU A 40 -2.95 -5.42 4.10
N GLN A 41 -2.89 -4.99 2.83
CA GLN A 41 -3.46 -5.75 1.71
C GLN A 41 -2.84 -7.14 1.63
N ASP A 42 -1.50 -7.24 1.70
CA ASP A 42 -0.80 -8.53 1.69
C ASP A 42 -1.21 -9.43 2.85
N THR A 43 -1.33 -8.86 4.05
CA THR A 43 -1.76 -9.59 5.26
C THR A 43 -3.17 -10.15 5.10
N ILE A 44 -4.12 -9.32 4.65
CA ILE A 44 -5.52 -9.71 4.48
C ILE A 44 -5.65 -10.76 3.38
N VAL A 45 -5.08 -10.52 2.19
CA VAL A 45 -5.15 -11.47 1.07
C VAL A 45 -4.51 -12.81 1.46
N THR A 46 -3.36 -12.79 2.14
CA THR A 46 -2.71 -14.01 2.63
C THR A 46 -3.58 -14.75 3.64
N ALA A 47 -4.22 -14.05 4.57
CA ALA A 47 -5.14 -14.66 5.53
C ALA A 47 -6.35 -15.31 4.84
N LEU A 48 -6.95 -14.63 3.85
CA LEU A 48 -8.08 -15.16 3.09
C LEU A 48 -7.69 -16.42 2.28
N GLN A 49 -6.52 -16.42 1.64
CA GLN A 49 -6.03 -17.60 0.92
C GLN A 49 -5.70 -18.76 1.85
N LYS A 50 -5.22 -18.49 3.07
CA LYS A 50 -4.97 -19.54 4.08
C LYS A 50 -6.26 -20.18 4.59
N LEU A 51 -7.37 -19.44 4.61
CA LEU A 51 -8.67 -20.00 5.00
C LEU A 51 -9.19 -21.01 3.97
N ASP A 52 -8.84 -20.83 2.68
CA ASP A 52 -9.28 -21.69 1.59
C ASP A 52 -8.12 -22.12 0.67
N PRO A 53 -7.26 -23.06 1.12
CA PRO A 53 -6.06 -23.45 0.38
C PRO A 53 -6.33 -24.14 -0.97
N GLY A 54 -7.56 -24.63 -1.17
CA GLY A 54 -7.98 -25.27 -2.41
C GLY A 54 -8.55 -24.29 -3.45
N ALA A 55 -8.78 -23.03 -3.08
CA ALA A 55 -9.28 -22.01 -4.00
C ALA A 55 -8.17 -21.48 -4.91
N PRO A 56 -8.53 -20.96 -6.11
CA PRO A 56 -7.62 -20.19 -6.93
C PRO A 56 -7.05 -18.98 -6.18
N PRO A 57 -5.82 -18.54 -6.50
CA PRO A 57 -5.25 -17.34 -5.90
C PRO A 57 -6.04 -16.09 -6.29
N PHE A 58 -5.88 -15.02 -5.50
CA PHE A 58 -6.40 -13.71 -5.87
C PHE A 58 -5.72 -13.20 -7.14
N LEU A 59 -6.50 -12.66 -8.08
CA LEU A 59 -5.97 -11.92 -9.21
C LEU A 59 -5.50 -10.55 -8.70
N ARG A 60 -4.24 -10.22 -8.97
CA ARG A 60 -3.64 -8.93 -8.62
C ARG A 60 -3.36 -8.14 -9.87
N ASP A 61 -3.99 -6.98 -9.97
CA ASP A 61 -3.79 -6.05 -11.07
C ASP A 61 -3.18 -4.75 -10.54
N HIS A 62 -2.02 -4.40 -11.09
CA HIS A 62 -1.32 -3.17 -10.77
C HIS A 62 -1.62 -2.15 -11.86
N TRP A 63 -2.07 -0.97 -11.45
CA TRP A 63 -2.38 0.12 -12.37
C TRP A 63 -1.74 1.42 -11.92
N GLU A 64 -1.47 2.29 -12.88
CA GLU A 64 -0.90 3.61 -12.68
C GLU A 64 -1.77 4.66 -13.34
N ARG A 65 -1.77 5.89 -12.79
CA ARG A 65 -2.48 7.02 -13.39
C ARG A 65 -1.48 7.93 -14.11
N PRO A 66 -1.81 8.42 -15.32
CA PRO A 66 -1.00 9.43 -16.01
C PRO A 66 -0.80 10.70 -15.18
N GLU A 67 -1.80 11.06 -14.37
CA GLU A 67 -1.79 12.25 -13.51
C GLU A 67 -1.00 12.06 -12.20
N GLY A 68 -0.53 10.84 -11.93
CA GLY A 68 0.25 10.51 -10.74
C GLY A 68 -0.41 9.48 -9.82
N GLY A 69 0.44 8.63 -9.25
CA GLY A 69 0.05 7.58 -8.32
C GLY A 69 -0.27 6.24 -8.98
N TYR A 70 -0.55 5.26 -8.13
CA TYR A 70 -0.78 3.88 -8.50
C TYR A 70 -1.83 3.23 -7.60
N GLY A 71 -2.24 2.01 -7.95
CA GLY A 71 -3.02 1.16 -7.08
C GLY A 71 -2.82 -0.31 -7.40
N ILE A 72 -3.27 -1.16 -6.47
CA ILE A 72 -3.27 -2.60 -6.64
C ILE A 72 -4.66 -3.11 -6.32
N SER A 73 -5.32 -3.69 -7.30
CA SER A 73 -6.62 -4.33 -7.14
C SER A 73 -6.40 -5.82 -6.92
N SER A 74 -6.70 -6.34 -5.72
CA SER A 74 -6.67 -7.78 -5.44
C SER A 74 -8.09 -8.31 -5.42
N VAL A 75 -8.47 -9.12 -6.42
CA VAL A 75 -9.84 -9.62 -6.59
C VAL A 75 -9.86 -11.13 -6.61
N PHE A 76 -10.83 -11.70 -5.90
CA PHE A 76 -11.21 -13.10 -5.97
C PHE A 76 -12.66 -13.18 -6.44
N SER A 77 -12.90 -14.10 -7.37
CA SER A 77 -14.24 -14.50 -7.79
C SER A 77 -14.23 -15.99 -7.98
N VAL A 78 -15.32 -16.64 -7.59
CA VAL A 78 -15.50 -18.07 -7.86
C VAL A 78 -15.32 -18.32 -9.37
N PRO A 79 -14.44 -19.26 -9.76
CA PRO A 79 -14.29 -19.62 -11.16
C PRO A 79 -15.58 -20.25 -11.67
N PHE A 80 -15.91 -19.99 -12.94
CA PHE A 80 -17.02 -20.66 -13.59
C PHE A 80 -16.69 -22.17 -13.67
N SER A 81 -17.45 -22.99 -12.96
CA SER A 81 -17.33 -24.44 -12.97
C SER A 81 -18.69 -25.09 -13.17
N PRO A 82 -18.81 -26.15 -13.99
CA PRO A 82 -20.03 -26.93 -14.12
C PRO A 82 -20.35 -27.74 -12.85
N THR A 83 -19.40 -27.88 -11.93
CA THR A 83 -19.61 -28.47 -10.60
C THR A 83 -19.73 -27.40 -9.51
N PRO A 84 -20.45 -27.67 -8.40
CA PRO A 84 -20.59 -26.70 -7.32
C PRO A 84 -19.22 -26.30 -6.76
N ALA A 85 -18.90 -25.00 -6.83
CA ALA A 85 -17.68 -24.48 -6.23
C ALA A 85 -17.70 -24.65 -4.71
N THR A 86 -16.64 -25.23 -4.17
CA THR A 86 -16.47 -25.55 -2.74
C THR A 86 -15.75 -24.44 -1.96
N THR A 87 -15.58 -23.26 -2.56
CA THR A 87 -14.80 -22.18 -1.97
C THR A 87 -15.58 -21.48 -0.86
N ILE A 88 -14.86 -20.98 0.14
CA ILE A 88 -15.42 -20.26 1.29
C ILE A 88 -15.97 -18.90 0.85
N LEU A 89 -15.26 -18.23 -0.05
CA LEU A 89 -15.64 -16.93 -0.59
C LEU A 89 -16.44 -17.12 -1.89
N GLU A 90 -17.43 -16.26 -2.10
CA GLU A 90 -18.09 -16.10 -3.40
C GLU A 90 -17.37 -15.04 -4.24
N LYS A 91 -17.09 -13.90 -3.61
CA LYS A 91 -16.35 -12.78 -4.23
C LYS A 91 -15.65 -11.97 -3.14
N ALA A 92 -14.44 -11.50 -3.42
CA ALA A 92 -13.75 -10.58 -2.53
C ALA A 92 -12.92 -9.58 -3.32
N GLY A 93 -12.85 -8.35 -2.83
CA GLY A 93 -11.97 -7.30 -3.33
C GLY A 93 -11.24 -6.66 -2.18
N VAL A 94 -9.92 -6.55 -2.29
CA VAL A 94 -9.06 -5.82 -1.35
C VAL A 94 -8.17 -4.93 -2.19
N ASN A 95 -8.50 -3.65 -2.25
CA ASN A 95 -7.88 -2.71 -3.18
C ASN A 95 -7.11 -1.65 -2.40
N ILE A 96 -5.95 -1.27 -2.91
CA ILE A 96 -5.20 -0.12 -2.42
C ILE A 96 -5.04 0.92 -3.52
N SER A 97 -4.98 2.18 -3.11
CA SER A 97 -4.68 3.31 -3.98
C SER A 97 -3.70 4.22 -3.24
N VAL A 98 -2.68 4.68 -3.94
CA VAL A 98 -1.72 5.69 -3.49
C VAL A 98 -1.63 6.73 -4.60
N ILE A 99 -2.32 7.84 -4.43
CA ILE A 99 -2.47 8.89 -5.43
C ILE A 99 -1.81 10.19 -4.95
N HIS A 100 -1.22 10.90 -5.89
CA HIS A 100 -0.66 12.23 -5.68
C HIS A 100 -0.93 13.07 -6.93
N GLY A 101 -1.13 14.37 -6.75
CA GLY A 101 -1.43 15.26 -7.85
C GLY A 101 -1.71 16.68 -7.36
N SER A 102 -2.44 17.44 -8.18
CA SER A 102 -2.85 18.80 -7.85
C SER A 102 -4.37 18.91 -7.82
N LEU A 103 -4.93 19.49 -6.75
CA LEU A 103 -6.36 19.74 -6.62
C LEU A 103 -6.73 21.06 -7.31
N PRO A 104 -7.65 21.06 -8.28
CA PRO A 104 -8.14 22.29 -8.87
C PRO A 104 -8.99 23.09 -7.86
N PRO A 105 -9.08 24.43 -7.98
CA PRO A 105 -9.83 25.28 -7.05
C PRO A 105 -11.30 24.86 -6.86
N ALA A 106 -11.93 24.33 -7.91
CA ALA A 106 -13.30 23.82 -7.85
C ALA A 106 -13.43 22.59 -6.93
N ALA A 107 -12.44 21.68 -6.94
CA ALA A 107 -12.43 20.51 -6.07
C ALA A 107 -12.18 20.91 -4.61
N VAL A 108 -11.26 21.86 -4.36
CA VAL A 108 -11.02 22.41 -3.02
C VAL A 108 -12.30 23.03 -2.46
N LYS A 109 -13.02 23.82 -3.26
CA LYS A 109 -14.31 24.41 -2.87
C LYS A 109 -15.34 23.36 -2.46
N GLN A 110 -15.42 22.23 -3.17
CA GLN A 110 -16.33 21.14 -2.83
C GLN A 110 -15.92 20.45 -1.52
N MET A 111 -14.63 20.16 -1.35
CA MET A 111 -14.11 19.48 -0.16
C MET A 111 -14.27 20.31 1.12
N ARG A 112 -14.29 21.65 1.01
CA ARG A 112 -14.47 22.54 2.16
C ARG A 112 -15.80 22.40 2.88
N ALA A 113 -16.84 21.85 2.24
CA ALA A 113 -18.11 21.57 2.91
C ALA A 113 -17.91 20.69 4.15
N ASP A 114 -17.01 19.71 4.06
CA ASP A 114 -16.71 18.75 5.13
C ASP A 114 -15.31 18.98 5.76
N HIS A 115 -14.49 19.87 5.18
CA HIS A 115 -13.09 20.12 5.56
C HIS A 115 -12.77 21.62 5.61
N ALA A 116 -13.34 22.33 6.59
CA ALA A 116 -13.25 23.80 6.70
C ALA A 116 -11.81 24.36 6.82
N SER A 117 -10.87 23.55 7.31
CA SER A 117 -9.46 23.91 7.51
C SER A 117 -8.60 23.86 6.24
N LEU A 118 -9.15 23.41 5.10
CA LEU A 118 -8.41 23.42 3.84
C LEU A 118 -8.12 24.87 3.40
N PRO A 119 -6.86 25.18 3.01
CA PRO A 119 -6.52 26.47 2.42
C PRO A 119 -7.39 26.74 1.20
N TYR A 120 -8.04 27.90 1.16
CA TYR A 120 -8.84 28.30 0.01
C TYR A 120 -8.93 29.81 -0.05
N ASP A 121 -8.38 30.33 -1.14
CA ASP A 121 -8.57 31.69 -1.58
C ASP A 121 -9.54 31.65 -2.78
N PRO A 122 -10.75 32.25 -2.68
CA PRO A 122 -11.71 32.28 -3.79
C PRO A 122 -11.19 33.02 -5.03
N ASP A 123 -10.20 33.91 -4.86
CA ASP A 123 -9.62 34.69 -5.95
C ASP A 123 -8.35 34.03 -6.53
N SER A 124 -7.81 33.01 -5.85
CA SER A 124 -6.67 32.23 -6.34
C SER A 124 -7.10 31.16 -7.35
N GLN A 125 -6.35 31.05 -8.45
CA GLN A 125 -6.48 29.96 -9.42
C GLN A 125 -5.43 28.86 -9.20
N GLU A 126 -4.66 28.93 -8.12
CA GLU A 126 -3.59 27.98 -7.86
C GLU A 126 -4.15 26.62 -7.47
N SER A 127 -3.48 25.56 -7.96
CA SER A 127 -3.82 24.19 -7.61
C SER A 127 -3.00 23.76 -6.40
N LEU A 128 -3.63 23.06 -5.46
CA LEU A 128 -2.95 22.62 -4.25
C LEU A 128 -2.39 21.20 -4.42
N PRO A 129 -1.09 20.97 -4.15
CA PRO A 129 -0.55 19.61 -4.16
C PRO A 129 -1.21 18.77 -3.07
N PHE A 130 -1.61 17.56 -3.43
CA PHE A 130 -2.25 16.63 -2.50
C PHE A 130 -1.65 15.24 -2.60
N PHE A 131 -1.81 14.51 -1.49
CA PHE A 131 -1.53 13.09 -1.40
C PHE A 131 -2.72 12.38 -0.75
N ALA A 132 -3.12 11.25 -1.32
CA ALA A 132 -4.09 10.37 -0.69
C ALA A 132 -3.65 8.92 -0.83
N ALA A 133 -3.73 8.17 0.26
CA ALA A 133 -3.50 6.74 0.24
C ALA A 133 -4.62 6.04 1.01
N GLY A 134 -4.96 4.83 0.60
CA GLY A 134 -6.02 4.09 1.26
C GLY A 134 -6.11 2.63 0.86
N ILE A 135 -6.80 1.89 1.71
CA ILE A 135 -7.25 0.52 1.45
C ILE A 135 -8.77 0.48 1.54
N SER A 136 -9.39 -0.25 0.63
CA SER A 136 -10.83 -0.49 0.60
C SER A 136 -11.08 -1.96 0.34
N LEU A 137 -11.97 -2.59 1.09
CA LEU A 137 -12.28 -4.00 0.91
C LEU A 137 -13.77 -4.28 1.02
N VAL A 138 -14.19 -5.28 0.25
CA VAL A 138 -15.52 -5.91 0.32
C VAL A 138 -15.32 -7.41 0.20
N ILE A 139 -15.85 -8.16 1.15
CA ILE A 139 -15.70 -9.62 1.21
C ILE A 139 -17.10 -10.22 1.31
N HIS A 140 -17.46 -11.06 0.35
CA HIS A 140 -18.70 -11.83 0.30
C HIS A 140 -18.40 -13.32 0.50
N PRO A 141 -18.62 -13.86 1.72
CA PRO A 141 -18.61 -15.30 1.94
C PRO A 141 -19.74 -15.99 1.18
N ARG A 142 -19.51 -17.26 0.81
CA ARG A 142 -20.52 -18.10 0.16
C ARG A 142 -21.54 -18.67 1.14
N ASN A 143 -21.13 -18.88 2.40
CA ASN A 143 -22.01 -19.36 3.46
C ASN A 143 -22.92 -18.21 3.93
N PRO A 144 -24.26 -18.35 3.86
CA PRO A 144 -25.20 -17.31 4.28
C PRO A 144 -25.13 -16.96 5.77
N HIS A 145 -24.55 -17.83 6.60
CA HIS A 145 -24.32 -17.57 8.02
C HIS A 145 -23.04 -16.79 8.31
N ALA A 146 -22.15 -16.62 7.31
CA ALA A 146 -20.96 -15.78 7.42
C ALA A 146 -21.27 -14.37 6.85
N PRO A 147 -21.02 -13.29 7.62
CA PRO A 147 -21.41 -11.95 7.21
C PRO A 147 -20.52 -11.39 6.09
N THR A 148 -21.12 -10.55 5.23
CA THR A 148 -20.35 -9.68 4.34
C THR A 148 -19.63 -8.61 5.16
N VAL A 149 -18.37 -8.33 4.80
CA VAL A 149 -17.56 -7.30 5.47
C VAL A 149 -17.17 -6.22 4.47
N HIS A 150 -17.31 -4.96 4.89
CA HIS A 150 -16.79 -3.79 4.19
C HIS A 150 -15.91 -2.99 5.16
N ALA A 151 -14.72 -2.60 4.70
CA ALA A 151 -13.85 -1.69 5.46
C ALA A 151 -13.10 -0.74 4.52
N ASN A 152 -12.86 0.48 5.01
CA ASN A 152 -12.11 1.50 4.28
C ASN A 152 -11.27 2.31 5.27
N TYR A 153 -9.96 2.33 5.06
CA TYR A 153 -9.04 3.20 5.79
C TYR A 153 -8.33 4.10 4.79
N ARG A 154 -8.33 5.40 5.05
CA ARG A 154 -7.75 6.39 4.15
C ARG A 154 -7.00 7.47 4.91
N TYR A 155 -5.92 7.92 4.30
CA TYR A 155 -5.11 9.04 4.69
C TYR A 155 -5.15 10.08 3.57
N PHE A 156 -5.29 11.34 3.95
CA PHE A 156 -5.36 12.45 3.02
C PHE A 156 -4.59 13.63 3.60
N GLU A 157 -3.75 14.25 2.78
CA GLU A 157 -3.05 15.48 3.14
C GLU A 157 -2.96 16.41 1.93
N VAL A 158 -2.93 17.71 2.23
CA VAL A 158 -2.68 18.78 1.27
C VAL A 158 -1.49 19.54 1.79
N THR A 159 -0.55 19.86 0.91
CA THR A 159 0.63 20.67 1.28
C THR A 159 0.36 22.11 0.87
N ASP A 160 0.70 23.06 1.74
CA ASP A 160 0.71 24.47 1.36
C ASP A 160 1.88 24.69 0.40
N PRO A 161 1.70 25.33 -0.77
CA PRO A 161 2.81 25.66 -1.66
C PRO A 161 3.91 26.53 -1.01
N ALA A 162 3.67 27.13 0.16
CA ALA A 162 4.66 27.91 0.92
C ALA A 162 5.58 27.09 1.85
N ASP A 163 5.35 25.78 2.05
CA ASP A 163 6.20 24.85 2.82
C ASP A 163 7.25 24.13 1.96
#